data_AF-A0A430AQU6-F1
#
_entry.id   AF-A0A430AQU6-F1
#
_cell.length_a   1.000
_cell.length_b   1.000
_cell.length_c   1.000
_cell.angle_alpha   90.00
_cell.angle_beta   90.00
_cell.angle_gamma   90.00
#
_symmetry.space_group_name_H-M   'P 1'
#
loop_
_entity.id
_entity.type
_entity.pdbx_description
1 polymer ?
#
loop_
_entity_poly.entity_id
_entity_poly.type
_entity_poly.pdbx_seq_one_letter_code
_entity_poly.pdbx_strand_id
1 'polypeptide(L)'
;MTETKKYAKKLNVIDNVIVADSLRNQVIHNNTLGYAFEVCLDYYRGQFLTVIDEFQITIDGEVVPTETIKFCINGKEFNPIEFEHCYSEFWQAIEPATINVFKPGGLKAGEHNVELHLIFRSPYMPIGSNHEYMAIDNCGKRTLSLVEEE
;
A
#
# COMPACT_ATOMS: atom_id res chain seq x y z
N MET A 1 -9.77 -29.08 16.60
CA MET A 1 -10.72 -27.98 16.33
C MET A 1 -10.17 -27.23 15.14
N THR A 2 -10.85 -27.30 14.00
CA THR A 2 -10.40 -26.65 12.77
C THR A 2 -10.53 -25.14 12.97
N GLU A 3 -9.40 -24.42 13.04
CA GLU A 3 -9.40 -22.97 13.02
C GLU A 3 -10.15 -22.51 11.78
N THR A 4 -11.31 -21.89 12.01
CA THR A 4 -12.02 -21.21 10.93
C THR A 4 -11.18 -19.97 10.62
N LYS A 5 -10.46 -19.97 9.49
CA LYS A 5 -9.78 -18.77 8.99
C LYS A 5 -10.76 -17.60 9.04
N LYS A 6 -10.45 -16.59 9.85
CA LYS A 6 -11.21 -15.34 9.91
C LYS A 6 -10.93 -14.59 8.60
N TYR A 7 -11.89 -14.64 7.69
CA TYR A 7 -11.77 -14.02 6.37
C TYR A 7 -11.65 -12.49 6.50
N ALA A 8 -10.74 -11.90 5.74
CA ALA A 8 -10.61 -10.45 5.67
C ALA A 8 -11.87 -9.84 5.04
N LYS A 9 -12.36 -8.73 5.61
CA LYS A 9 -13.56 -8.06 5.13
C LYS A 9 -13.16 -6.95 4.16
N LYS A 10 -13.60 -7.06 2.90
CA LYS A 10 -13.58 -5.95 1.94
C LYS A 10 -14.77 -5.03 2.19
N LEU A 11 -14.54 -3.72 2.21
CA LEU A 11 -15.58 -2.75 2.57
C LEU A 11 -16.14 -1.98 1.39
N ASN A 12 -15.34 -1.74 0.34
CA ASN A 12 -15.76 -1.00 -0.86
C ASN A 12 -16.39 0.36 -0.49
N VAL A 13 -15.78 1.05 0.48
CA VAL A 13 -16.06 2.44 0.82
C VAL A 13 -15.57 3.37 -0.29
N ILE A 14 -14.47 2.99 -0.96
CA ILE A 14 -13.94 3.72 -2.11
C ILE A 14 -13.74 2.80 -3.32
N ASP A 15 -13.87 3.39 -4.52
CA ASP A 15 -13.65 2.69 -5.78
C ASP A 15 -12.16 2.71 -6.22
N ASN A 16 -11.31 3.50 -5.54
CA ASN A 16 -9.95 3.83 -5.98
C ASN A 16 -8.91 3.57 -4.87
N VAL A 17 -8.71 2.31 -4.45
CA VAL A 17 -7.62 1.94 -3.53
C VAL A 17 -6.24 2.28 -4.11
N ILE A 18 -6.06 2.07 -5.41
CA ILE A 18 -4.90 2.56 -6.15
C ILE A 18 -5.38 3.80 -6.91
N VAL A 19 -4.74 4.94 -6.69
CA VAL A 19 -5.19 6.23 -7.23
C VAL A 19 -4.87 6.28 -8.73
N ALA A 20 -5.88 6.62 -9.54
CA ALA A 20 -5.70 6.83 -10.98
C ALA A 20 -4.66 7.92 -11.24
N ASP A 21 -3.92 7.80 -12.34
CA ASP A 21 -2.99 8.83 -12.83
C ASP A 21 -1.89 9.25 -11.85
N SER A 22 -1.65 8.44 -10.80
CA SER A 22 -0.63 8.71 -9.77
C SER A 22 0.75 8.14 -10.10
N LEU A 23 0.83 7.23 -11.09
CA LEU A 23 2.05 6.55 -11.48
C LEU A 23 3.01 7.54 -12.18
N ARG A 24 4.21 7.66 -11.63
CA ARG A 24 5.27 8.52 -12.15
C ARG A 24 6.64 7.92 -11.89
N ASN A 25 7.59 8.15 -12.79
CA ASN A 25 9.00 7.88 -12.48
C ASN A 25 9.53 8.94 -11.50
N GLN A 26 10.52 8.56 -10.69
CA GLN A 26 11.21 9.47 -9.78
C GLN A 26 12.57 9.86 -10.38
N VAL A 27 12.67 11.08 -10.91
CA VAL A 27 13.86 11.56 -11.62
C VAL A 27 14.61 12.59 -10.79
N ILE A 28 15.90 12.37 -10.56
CA ILE A 28 16.81 13.33 -9.90
C ILE A 28 18.03 13.55 -10.79
N HIS A 29 18.28 14.80 -11.20
CA HIS A 29 19.42 15.16 -12.08
C HIS A 29 19.53 14.25 -13.32
N ASN A 30 18.42 14.05 -14.04
CA ASN A 30 18.30 13.16 -15.21
C ASN A 30 18.53 11.67 -14.93
N ASN A 31 18.59 11.25 -13.67
CA ASN A 31 18.67 9.84 -13.29
C ASN A 31 17.34 9.38 -12.70
N THR A 32 16.72 8.39 -13.34
CA THR A 32 15.53 7.73 -12.82
C THR A 32 15.92 6.74 -11.73
N LEU A 33 15.55 7.04 -10.48
CA LEU A 33 15.86 6.22 -9.31
C LEU A 33 14.85 5.09 -9.09
N GLY A 34 13.64 5.26 -9.63
CA GLY A 34 12.51 4.41 -9.33
C GLY A 34 11.21 4.98 -9.87
N TYR A 35 10.11 4.58 -9.26
CA TYR A 35 8.77 5.04 -9.59
C TYR A 35 7.94 5.20 -8.32
N ALA A 36 6.86 5.95 -8.43
CA ALA A 36 5.93 6.23 -7.35
C ALA A 36 4.49 6.13 -7.83
N PHE A 37 3.60 5.71 -6.95
CA PHE A 37 2.13 5.76 -7.15
C PHE A 37 1.45 5.93 -5.79
N GLU A 38 0.16 6.25 -5.80
CA GLU A 38 -0.59 6.54 -4.58
C GLU A 38 -1.61 5.45 -4.26
N VAL A 39 -1.76 5.17 -2.97
CA VAL A 39 -2.76 4.23 -2.45
C VAL A 39 -3.61 4.90 -1.37
N CYS A 40 -4.88 4.52 -1.30
CA CYS A 40 -5.86 5.02 -0.33
C CYS A 40 -6.36 3.90 0.58
N LEU A 41 -6.85 4.29 1.76
CA LEU A 41 -7.57 3.40 2.65
C LEU A 41 -9.01 3.22 2.16
N ASP A 42 -9.38 1.99 1.81
CA ASP A 42 -10.76 1.51 1.71
C ASP A 42 -11.35 1.29 3.12
N TYR A 43 -11.30 2.35 3.92
CA TYR A 43 -11.73 2.32 5.31
C TYR A 43 -12.23 3.68 5.77
N TYR A 44 -13.26 3.66 6.62
CA TYR A 44 -13.93 4.89 7.07
C TYR A 44 -13.11 5.74 8.05
N ARG A 45 -11.99 5.21 8.57
CA ARG A 45 -11.12 5.89 9.53
C ARG A 45 -9.65 5.53 9.31
N GLY A 46 -8.77 6.39 9.80
CA GLY A 46 -7.34 6.12 9.77
C GLY A 46 -6.92 4.97 10.68
N GLN A 47 -5.67 4.56 10.52
CA GLN A 47 -5.05 3.46 11.25
C GLN A 47 -3.55 3.71 11.50
N PHE A 48 -2.97 3.06 12.51
CA PHE A 48 -1.52 3.10 12.77
C PHE A 48 -0.81 2.03 11.97
N LEU A 49 0.33 2.35 11.34
CA LEU A 49 1.05 1.40 10.47
C LEU A 49 1.32 0.02 11.14
N THR A 50 1.46 -0.02 12.46
CA THR A 50 1.61 -1.26 13.26
C THR A 50 0.43 -2.23 13.18
N VAL A 51 -0.71 -1.84 12.62
CA VAL A 51 -1.85 -2.75 12.41
C VAL A 51 -1.90 -3.35 11.01
N ILE A 52 -0.97 -2.98 10.11
CA ILE A 52 -0.81 -3.64 8.81
C ILE A 52 -0.14 -4.99 9.06
N ASP A 53 -0.86 -6.06 8.76
CA ASP A 53 -0.41 -7.44 8.98
C ASP A 53 0.24 -8.02 7.72
N GLU A 54 -0.26 -7.64 6.54
CA GLU A 54 0.24 -8.12 5.26
C GLU A 54 0.36 -6.94 4.28
N PHE A 55 1.49 -6.85 3.59
CA PHE A 55 1.76 -5.83 2.59
C PHE A 55 2.62 -6.41 1.46
N GLN A 56 2.15 -6.30 0.22
CA GLN A 56 2.92 -6.66 -0.97
C GLN A 56 2.46 -5.80 -2.16
N ILE A 57 3.42 -5.41 -3.00
CA ILE A 57 3.15 -4.79 -4.31
C ILE A 57 3.56 -5.76 -5.40
N THR A 58 2.75 -5.87 -6.45
CA THR A 58 3.08 -6.57 -7.69
C THR A 58 2.93 -5.60 -8.85
N ILE A 59 3.93 -5.53 -9.73
CA ILE A 59 3.91 -4.72 -10.95
C ILE A 59 4.08 -5.64 -12.15
N ASP A 60 3.15 -5.60 -13.10
CA ASP A 60 3.17 -6.42 -14.31
C ASP A 60 3.33 -7.93 -14.06
N GLY A 61 2.81 -8.41 -12.93
CA GLY A 61 2.92 -9.80 -12.50
C GLY A 61 4.20 -10.14 -11.73
N GLU A 62 5.12 -9.19 -11.56
CA GLU A 62 6.35 -9.36 -10.78
C GLU A 62 6.20 -8.77 -9.37
N VAL A 63 6.51 -9.57 -8.35
CA VAL A 63 6.49 -9.10 -6.96
C VAL A 63 7.63 -8.12 -6.73
N VAL A 64 7.31 -6.95 -6.18
CA VAL A 64 8.29 -5.94 -5.81
C VAL A 64 8.94 -6.35 -4.48
N PRO A 65 10.29 -6.41 -4.40
CA PRO A 65 10.98 -6.72 -3.14
C PRO A 65 10.67 -5.66 -2.07
N THR A 66 10.22 -6.08 -0.90
CA THR A 66 9.73 -5.16 0.16
C THR A 66 10.80 -4.17 0.63
N GLU A 67 12.07 -4.57 0.62
CA GLU A 67 13.21 -3.74 0.99
C GLU A 67 13.42 -2.52 0.06
N THR A 68 12.89 -2.56 -1.17
CA THR A 68 12.97 -1.44 -2.11
C THR A 68 11.81 -0.46 -1.99
N ILE A 69 10.81 -0.78 -1.17
CA ILE A 69 9.60 0.01 -1.00
C ILE A 69 9.76 1.03 0.14
N LYS A 70 9.29 2.24 -0.10
CA LYS A 70 9.02 3.26 0.93
C LYS A 70 7.54 3.61 0.90
N PHE A 71 6.87 3.34 2.01
CA PHE A 71 5.50 3.73 2.29
C PHE A 71 5.53 5.12 2.94
N CYS A 72 5.01 6.12 2.23
CA CYS A 72 5.18 7.51 2.63
C CYS A 72 3.85 8.12 3.09
N ILE A 73 3.82 8.56 4.35
CA ILE A 73 2.70 9.28 4.96
C ILE A 73 3.22 10.42 5.82
N ASN A 74 2.44 11.48 6.00
CA ASN A 74 2.78 12.60 6.89
C ASN A 74 4.18 13.22 6.62
N GLY A 75 4.64 13.20 5.36
CA GLY A 75 5.97 13.70 4.97
C GLY A 75 7.15 12.85 5.44
N LYS A 76 6.90 11.60 5.87
CA LYS A 76 7.91 10.63 6.32
C LYS A 76 7.88 9.39 5.43
N GLU A 77 8.98 8.65 5.41
CA GLU A 77 9.14 7.41 4.65
C GLU A 77 9.39 6.23 5.59
N PHE A 78 8.68 5.13 5.37
CA PHE A 78 8.81 3.89 6.17
C PHE A 78 9.06 2.71 5.25
N ASN A 79 9.97 1.82 5.61
CA ASN A 79 10.01 0.52 4.93
C ASN A 79 8.90 -0.38 5.49
N PRO A 80 8.13 -1.11 4.67
CA PRO A 80 7.08 -1.99 5.19
C PRO A 80 7.58 -3.09 6.16
N ILE A 81 8.86 -3.48 6.08
CA ILE A 81 9.49 -4.42 7.03
C ILE A 81 9.47 -3.84 8.47
N GLU A 82 9.43 -2.52 8.62
CA GLU A 82 9.52 -1.82 9.89
C GLU A 82 8.14 -1.46 10.48
N PHE A 83 7.03 -1.81 9.82
CA PHE A 83 5.69 -1.40 10.24
C PHE A 83 5.37 -1.77 11.68
N GLU A 84 5.84 -2.92 12.18
CA GLU A 84 5.65 -3.34 13.58
C GLU A 84 6.24 -2.37 14.62
N HIS A 85 7.14 -1.48 14.21
CA HIS A 85 7.77 -0.48 15.06
C HIS A 85 7.22 0.95 14.85
N CYS A 86 6.32 1.16 13.88
CA CYS A 86 5.77 2.48 13.53
C CYS A 86 4.57 2.89 14.40
N TYR A 87 4.66 2.74 15.73
CA TYR A 87 3.53 2.93 16.66
C TYR A 87 3.04 4.38 16.80
N SER A 88 3.84 5.37 16.38
CA SER A 88 3.45 6.79 16.36
C SER A 88 2.86 7.26 15.04
N GLU A 89 2.82 6.40 14.02
CA GLU A 89 2.56 6.82 12.65
C GLU A 89 1.14 6.46 12.23
N PHE A 90 0.28 7.49 12.21
CA PHE A 90 -1.12 7.38 11.89
C PHE A 90 -1.39 7.77 10.44
N TRP A 91 -1.83 6.81 9.63
CA TRP A 91 -2.30 7.05 8.27
C TRP A 91 -3.76 7.52 8.29
N GLN A 92 -3.99 8.76 7.84
CA GLN A 92 -5.32 9.36 7.80
C GLN A 92 -6.15 8.76 6.65
N ALA A 93 -7.44 8.48 6.89
CA ALA A 93 -8.32 7.89 5.86
C ALA A 93 -8.48 8.73 4.60
N ILE A 94 -8.38 10.05 4.75
CA ILE A 94 -8.63 11.02 3.68
C ILE A 94 -7.36 11.38 2.89
N GLU A 95 -6.20 10.94 3.35
CA GLU A 95 -4.91 11.26 2.73
C GLU A 95 -4.32 10.00 2.07
N PRO A 96 -3.93 10.04 0.79
CA PRO A 96 -3.24 8.93 0.17
C PRO A 96 -1.86 8.72 0.80
N ALA A 97 -1.39 7.46 0.82
CA ALA A 97 0.01 7.16 1.01
C ALA A 97 0.71 7.14 -0.36
N THR A 98 1.89 7.75 -0.45
CA THR A 98 2.74 7.58 -1.62
C THR A 98 3.59 6.33 -1.45
N ILE A 99 3.51 5.41 -2.40
CA ILE A 99 4.41 4.26 -2.49
C ILE A 99 5.56 4.64 -3.42
N ASN A 100 6.76 4.80 -2.87
CA ASN A 100 7.97 4.95 -3.65
C ASN A 100 8.67 3.58 -3.76
N VAL A 101 9.07 3.19 -4.96
CA VAL A 101 9.82 1.95 -5.20
C VAL A 101 11.17 2.30 -5.81
N PHE A 102 12.24 1.89 -5.14
CA PHE A 102 13.58 1.97 -5.70
C PHE A 102 13.76 0.91 -6.79
N LYS A 103 13.92 1.36 -8.03
CA LYS A 103 14.16 0.54 -9.22
C LYS A 103 14.97 1.40 -10.19
N PRO A 104 16.31 1.30 -10.18
CA PRO A 104 17.14 2.06 -11.10
C PRO A 104 16.67 1.92 -12.55
N GLY A 105 16.49 3.04 -13.25
CA GLY A 105 15.91 3.09 -14.59
C GLY A 105 14.37 3.16 -14.64
N GLY A 106 13.70 3.00 -13.50
CA GLY A 106 12.24 3.17 -13.36
C GLY A 106 11.42 2.14 -14.14
N LEU A 107 10.23 2.57 -14.55
CA LEU A 107 9.37 1.85 -15.49
C LEU A 107 9.44 2.52 -16.88
N LYS A 108 9.14 1.74 -17.92
CA LYS A 108 9.05 2.25 -19.30
C LYS A 108 7.75 3.04 -19.46
N ALA A 109 7.68 3.97 -20.40
CA ALA A 109 6.41 4.59 -20.76
C ALA A 109 5.38 3.53 -21.21
N GLY A 110 4.11 3.73 -20.86
CA GLY A 110 3.00 2.84 -21.21
C GLY A 110 2.13 2.43 -20.03
N GLU A 111 1.33 1.39 -20.25
CA GLU A 111 0.42 0.86 -19.24
C GLU A 111 1.11 -0.18 -18.34
N HIS A 112 0.86 -0.09 -17.04
CA HIS A 112 1.38 -0.99 -16.02
C HIS A 112 0.26 -1.53 -15.15
N ASN A 113 0.26 -2.84 -14.93
CA ASN A 113 -0.68 -3.47 -14.00
C ASN A 113 -0.11 -3.42 -12.58
N VAL A 114 -0.77 -2.64 -11.72
CA VAL A 114 -0.42 -2.49 -10.31
C VAL A 114 -1.38 -3.30 -9.45
N GLU A 115 -0.84 -4.16 -8.60
CA GLU A 115 -1.59 -4.90 -7.59
C GLU A 115 -1.05 -4.56 -6.21
N LEU A 116 -1.96 -4.21 -5.30
CA LEU A 116 -1.73 -4.00 -3.89
C LEU A 116 -2.38 -5.16 -3.13
N HIS A 117 -1.58 -5.89 -2.37
CA HIS A 117 -2.06 -6.75 -1.30
C HIS A 117 -1.82 -6.02 0.02
N LEU A 118 -2.89 -5.59 0.70
CA LEU A 118 -2.81 -4.88 1.97
C LEU A 118 -3.91 -5.38 2.90
N ILE A 119 -3.52 -6.13 3.92
CA ILE A 119 -4.41 -6.61 4.97
C ILE A 119 -3.99 -5.96 6.29
N PHE A 120 -4.96 -5.37 6.99
CA PHE A 120 -4.72 -4.78 8.30
C PHE A 120 -5.79 -5.20 9.30
N ARG A 121 -5.43 -5.30 10.57
CA ARG A 121 -6.39 -5.56 11.66
C ARG A 121 -7.04 -4.27 12.16
N SER A 122 -8.34 -4.32 12.41
CA SER A 122 -9.08 -3.24 13.06
C SER A 122 -8.93 -3.34 14.58
N PRO A 123 -8.15 -2.44 15.24
CA PRO A 123 -7.77 -2.60 16.65
C PRO A 123 -8.92 -2.40 17.65
N TYR A 124 -10.11 -2.04 17.18
CA TYR A 124 -11.30 -1.82 18.01
C TYR A 124 -12.43 -2.82 17.69
N MET A 125 -12.18 -3.79 16.80
CA MET A 125 -13.13 -4.86 16.49
C MET A 125 -12.57 -6.23 16.92
N PRO A 126 -12.56 -6.54 18.23
CA PRO A 126 -12.21 -7.87 18.69
C PRO A 126 -13.25 -8.89 18.23
N ILE A 127 -12.80 -10.04 17.77
CA ILE A 127 -13.65 -11.11 17.22
C ILE A 127 -13.47 -12.44 17.93
N GLY A 128 -12.85 -12.43 19.11
CA GLY A 128 -12.61 -13.63 19.91
C GLY A 128 -11.94 -13.30 21.25
N SER A 129 -11.78 -14.32 22.09
CA SER A 129 -11.18 -14.22 23.42
C SER A 129 -9.65 -14.09 23.41
N ASN A 130 -9.00 -14.34 22.27
CA ASN A 130 -7.54 -14.50 22.18
C ASN A 130 -6.82 -13.28 21.59
N HIS A 131 -7.28 -12.06 21.90
CA HIS A 131 -6.74 -10.81 21.31
C HIS A 131 -6.74 -10.81 19.77
N GLU A 132 -7.75 -11.45 19.18
CA GLU A 132 -7.94 -11.50 17.74
C GLU A 132 -8.83 -10.35 17.29
N TYR A 133 -8.40 -9.66 16.25
CA TYR A 133 -9.08 -8.49 15.70
C TYR A 133 -9.56 -8.77 14.28
N MET A 134 -10.61 -8.07 13.84
CA MET A 134 -11.13 -8.20 12.49
C MET A 134 -10.09 -7.77 11.45
N ALA A 135 -9.70 -8.69 10.58
CA ALA A 135 -8.88 -8.38 9.41
C ALA A 135 -9.72 -7.64 8.36
N ILE A 136 -9.15 -6.58 7.80
CA ILE A 136 -9.73 -5.73 6.77
C ILE A 136 -8.92 -5.91 5.50
N ASP A 137 -9.63 -6.15 4.40
CA ASP A 137 -9.06 -6.26 3.07
C ASP A 137 -9.03 -4.88 2.42
N ASN A 138 -7.83 -4.34 2.24
CA ASN A 138 -7.56 -3.10 1.52
C ASN A 138 -6.81 -3.38 0.20
N CYS A 139 -6.97 -4.58 -0.36
CA CYS A 139 -6.32 -4.96 -1.61
C CYS A 139 -6.90 -4.18 -2.79
N GLY A 140 -6.12 -4.03 -3.84
CA GLY A 140 -6.54 -3.32 -5.05
C GLY A 140 -5.78 -3.79 -6.26
N LYS A 141 -6.40 -3.67 -7.43
CA LYS A 141 -5.73 -3.89 -8.72
C LYS A 141 -6.17 -2.79 -9.68
N ARG A 142 -5.21 -2.22 -10.40
CA ARG A 142 -5.46 -1.16 -11.39
C ARG A 142 -4.38 -1.13 -12.45
N THR A 143 -4.78 -0.86 -13.68
CA THR A 143 -3.85 -0.48 -14.74
C THR A 143 -3.61 1.03 -14.65
N LEU A 144 -2.35 1.45 -14.52
CA LEU A 144 -1.94 2.85 -14.50
C LEU A 144 -1.12 3.16 -15.75
N SER A 145 -1.31 4.35 -16.32
CA SER A 145 -0.50 4.83 -17.44
C SER A 145 0.68 5.66 -16.92
N LEU A 146 1.86 5.40 -17.47
CA LEU A 146 3.04 6.22 -17.28
C LEU A 146 3.36 6.95 -18.59
N VAL A 147 3.39 8.28 -18.53
CA VAL A 147 3.80 9.14 -19.64
C VAL A 147 5.24 9.56 -19.41
N GLU A 148 6.07 9.57 -20.46
CA GLU A 148 7.41 10.18 -20.38
C GLU A 148 7.27 11.68 -20.12
N GLU A 149 7.97 12.19 -19.11
CA GLU A 149 8.13 13.63 -18.94
C GLU A 149 9.15 14.11 -19.98
N GLU A 150 8.72 15.02 -20.87
CA GLU A 150 9.56 15.67 -21.92
C GLU A 150 10.66 16.57 -21.33
#